data_AF-A0A535FR71-F1
#
_entry.id   AF-A0A535FR71-F1
#
_cell.length_a   1.000
_cell.length_b   1.000
_cell.length_c   1.000
_cell.angle_alpha   90.00
_cell.angle_beta   90.00
_cell.angle_gamma   90.00
#
_symmetry.space_group_name_H-M   'P 1'
#
loop_
_entity.id
_entity.type
_entity.pdbx_description
1 polymer ?
#
loop_
_entity_poly.entity_id
_entity_poly.type
_entity_poly.pdbx_seq_one_letter_code
_entity_poly.pdbx_strand_id
1 'polypeptide(L)' 'MVESVLASIQRRQIEIMVGELLLTSDHYMRLEIVERLRHLIAHADPTLDKTQLSEGALEELLELNLLH' A
#
# COMPACT_ATOMS: atom_id res chain seq x y z
N MET A 1 -18.56 -6.82 1.83
CA MET A 1 -18.67 -6.74 0.36
C MET A 1 -17.68 -7.73 -0.23
N VAL A 2 -17.98 -8.39 -1.34
CA VAL A 2 -17.05 -9.34 -1.97
C VAL A 2 -15.94 -8.53 -2.65
N GLU A 3 -14.68 -8.78 -2.26
CA GLU A 3 -13.51 -8.14 -2.87
C GLU A 3 -13.43 -8.52 -4.35
N SER A 4 -13.21 -7.53 -5.23
CA SER A 4 -13.01 -7.79 -6.65
C SER A 4 -11.64 -8.45 -6.89
N VAL A 5 -11.48 -9.16 -8.01
CA VAL A 5 -10.16 -9.71 -8.39
C VAL A 5 -9.13 -8.59 -8.53
N LEU A 6 -9.54 -7.43 -9.07
CA LEU A 6 -8.67 -6.26 -9.18
C LEU A 6 -8.24 -5.73 -7.81
N ALA A 7 -9.16 -5.64 -6.85
CA ALA A 7 -8.87 -5.23 -5.48
C ALA A 7 -7.84 -6.16 -4.83
N SER A 8 -7.99 -7.49 -4.97
CA SER A 8 -7.01 -8.44 -4.44
C SER A 8 -5.60 -8.29 -5.04
N ILE A 9 -5.52 -7.93 -6.32
CA ILE A 9 -4.25 -7.66 -7.01
C ILE A 9 -3.64 -6.35 -6.48
N GLN A 10 -4.45 -5.30 -6.36
CA GLN A 10 -4.00 -4.01 -5.81
C GLN A 10 -3.51 -4.15 -4.37
N ARG A 11 -4.19 -4.96 -3.55
CA ARG A 11 -3.73 -5.28 -2.19
C ARG A 11 -2.35 -5.93 -2.18
N ARG A 12 -2.12 -6.91 -3.06
CA ARG A 12 -0.82 -7.57 -3.23
C ARG A 12 0.25 -6.57 -3.69
N GLN A 13 -0.09 -5.65 -4.59
CA GLN A 13 0.84 -4.61 -5.05
C GLN A 13 1.22 -3.65 -3.91
N ILE A 14 0.25 -3.23 -3.09
CA ILE A 14 0.50 -2.40 -1.91
C ILE A 14 1.45 -3.11 -0.96
N GLU A 15 1.20 -4.38 -0.63
CA GLU A 15 2.09 -5.21 0.20
C GLU A 15 3.53 -5.24 -0.31
N ILE A 16 3.71 -5.54 -1.60
CA ILE A 16 5.04 -5.61 -2.21
C ILE A 16 5.75 -4.26 -2.10
N MET A 17 5.04 -3.17 -2.41
CA MET A 17 5.62 -1.83 -2.38
C MET A 17 5.96 -1.34 -0.97
N VAL A 18 5.18 -1.73 0.04
CA VAL A 18 5.55 -1.46 1.44
C VAL A 18 6.79 -2.27 1.82
N GLY A 19 6.88 -3.53 1.40
CA GLY A 19 8.11 -4.32 1.57
C GLY A 19 9.33 -3.68 0.91
N GLU A 20 9.18 -3.17 -0.32
CA GLU A 20 10.23 -2.42 -1.02
C GLU A 20 10.62 -1.15 -0.26
N LEU A 21 9.65 -0.40 0.27
CA LEU A 21 9.90 0.80 1.07
C LEU A 21 10.75 0.48 2.30
N LEU A 22 10.37 -0.56 3.06
CA LEU A 22 11.07 -0.97 4.29
C LEU A 22 12.51 -1.44 4.04
N LEU A 23 12.75 -2.04 2.88
CA LEU A 23 14.08 -2.53 2.48
C LEU A 23 14.96 -1.46 1.81
N THR A 24 14.36 -0.33 1.41
CA THR A 24 15.07 0.74 0.71
C THR A 24 15.60 1.79 1.69
N SER A 25 16.90 2.06 1.64
CA SER A 25 17.57 3.08 2.44
C SER A 25 17.84 4.40 1.68
N ASP A 26 17.76 4.38 0.34
CA ASP A 26 17.92 5.59 -0.47
C ASP A 26 16.73 6.53 -0.32
N HIS A 27 16.99 7.79 0.01
CA HIS A 27 15.95 8.77 0.30
C HIS A 27 15.04 9.04 -0.90
N TYR A 28 15.59 9.20 -2.10
CA TYR A 28 14.81 9.55 -3.29
C TYR A 28 13.97 8.36 -3.77
N MET A 29 14.51 7.15 -3.70
CA MET A 29 13.75 5.94 -4.01
C MET A 29 12.61 5.74 -3.01
N ARG A 30 12.85 5.96 -1.71
CA ARG A 30 11.76 5.90 -0.71
C ARG A 30 10.65 6.91 -1.03
N LEU A 31 10.99 8.15 -1.40
CA LEU A 31 10.00 9.14 -1.82
C LEU A 31 9.19 8.70 -3.04
N GLU A 32 9.85 8.14 -4.05
CA GLU A 32 9.18 7.59 -5.24
C GLU A 32 8.19 6.47 -4.87
N ILE A 33 8.60 5.54 -4.01
CA ILE A 33 7.77 4.43 -3.55
C ILE A 33 6.54 4.96 -2.79
N VAL A 34 6.73 5.94 -1.90
CA VAL A 34 5.64 6.55 -1.13
C VAL A 34 4.62 7.23 -2.06
N GLU A 35 5.06 7.97 -3.08
CA GLU A 35 4.15 8.62 -4.03
C GLU A 35 3.38 7.61 -4.89
N ARG A 36 4.01 6.51 -5.28
CA ARG A 36 3.32 5.42 -5.98
C ARG A 36 2.32 4.70 -5.09
N LEU A 37 2.64 4.47 -3.81
CA LEU A 37 1.69 3.94 -2.82
C LEU A 37 0.49 4.87 -2.65
N ARG A 38 0.72 6.18 -2.54
CA ARG A 38 -0.33 7.20 -2.47
C ARG A 38 -1.26 7.12 -3.69
N HIS A 39 -0.69 7.02 -4.89
CA HIS A 39 -1.46 6.89 -6.13
C HIS A 39 -2.30 5.61 -6.16
N LEU A 40 -1.71 4.45 -5.83
CA LEU A 40 -2.42 3.17 -5.79
C LEU A 40 -3.58 3.18 -4.81
N ILE A 41 -3.39 3.75 -3.62
CA ILE A 41 -4.43 3.81 -2.59
C ILE A 41 -5.53 4.82 -2.97
N ALA A 42 -5.16 5.98 -3.53
CA ALA A 42 -6.13 7.00 -3.95
C ALA A 42 -7.05 6.52 -5.08
N HIS A 43 -6.55 5.62 -5.93
CA HIS A 43 -7.31 5.03 -7.05
C HIS A 43 -7.62 3.54 -6.85
N ALA A 44 -7.58 3.08 -5.59
CA ALA A 44 -7.92 1.72 -5.26
C ALA A 44 -9.37 1.40 -5.64
N ASP A 45 -9.62 0.16 -6.03
CA ASP A 45 -10.95 -0.39 -6.20
C ASP A 45 -11.74 -0.19 -4.88
N PRO A 46 -13.00 0.29 -4.91
CA PRO A 46 -13.79 0.55 -3.70
C PRO A 46 -14.04 -0.69 -2.83
N THR A 47 -13.86 -1.89 -3.38
CA THR A 47 -14.01 -3.16 -2.68
C THR A 47 -12.71 -3.64 -2.02
N LEU A 48 -11.61 -2.89 -2.16
CA LEU A 48 -10.32 -3.19 -1.53
C LEU A 48 -10.47 -3.33 -0.01
N ASP A 49 -10.19 -4.54 0.47
CA ASP A 49 -10.19 -4.82 1.90
C ASP A 49 -8.80 -4.58 2.49
N LYS A 50 -8.60 -3.35 2.98
CA LYS A 50 -7.36 -2.91 3.62
C LYS A 50 -7.04 -3.69 4.89
N THR A 51 -8.03 -4.30 5.54
CA THR A 51 -7.82 -5.05 6.79
C THR A 51 -7.07 -6.37 6.57
N GLN A 52 -6.98 -6.83 5.32
CA GLN A 52 -6.22 -8.01 4.92
C GLN A 52 -4.76 -7.70 4.54
N LEU A 53 -4.29 -6.48 4.78
CA LEU A 53 -2.88 -6.16 4.76
C LEU A 53 -2.21 -6.74 6.02
N SER A 54 -0.93 -7.07 5.92
CA SER A 54 -0.10 -7.48 7.03
C SER A 54 0.04 -6.36 8.05
N GLU A 55 0.29 -6.73 9.31
CA GLU A 55 0.42 -5.78 10.42
C GLU A 55 1.48 -4.71 10.14
N GLY A 56 2.67 -5.12 9.70
CA GLY A 56 3.73 -4.16 9.34
C GLY A 56 3.36 -3.26 8.16
N ALA A 57 2.57 -3.75 7.20
CA ALA A 57 2.09 -2.90 6.10
C ALA A 57 1.05 -1.88 6.58
N LEU A 58 0.17 -2.27 7.50
CA LEU A 58 -0.80 -1.35 8.10
C LEU A 58 -0.11 -0.26 8.91
N GLU A 59 0.87 -0.62 9.75
CA GLU A 59 1.65 0.32 10.55
C GLU A 59 2.35 1.35 9.68
N GLU A 60 3.12 0.92 8.68
CA GLU A 60 3.85 1.83 7.80
C GLU A 60 2.90 2.75 7.01
N LEU A 61 1.79 2.22 6.49
CA LEU A 61 0.82 3.04 5.76
C LEU A 61 0.09 4.05 6.67
N LEU A 62 -0.11 3.73 7.96
CA LEU A 62 -0.65 4.67 8.95
C LEU A 62 0.38 5.76 9.28
N GLU A 63 1.64 5.41 9.50
CA GLU A 63 2.73 6.38 9.75
C GLU A 63 2.89 7.37 8.59
N LEU A 64 2.73 6.89 7.35
CA LEU A 64 2.77 7.69 6.13
C LEU A 64 1.48 8.49 5.87
N ASN A 65 0.46 8.39 6.73
CA ASN A 65 -0.87 8.98 6.55
C ASN A 65 -1.52 8.59 5.21
N LEU A 66 -1.33 7.35 4.78
CA LEU A 66 -1.94 6.78 3.58
C LEU A 66 -3.20 5.96 3.89
N LEU A 67 -3.40 5.62 5.16
CA LEU A 67 -4.62 5.00 5.69
C LEU A 67 -5.26 5.91 6.74
N HIS A 68 -6.58 6.04 6.66
CA HIS A 68 -7.43 6.77 7.61
C HIS A 68 -8.62 5.88 7.98
#